data_AF-A0AAW7VYT3-F1
#
_entry.id   AF-A0AAW7VYT3-F1
#
_cell.length_a   1.000
_cell.length_b   1.000
_cell.length_c   1.000
_cell.angle_alpha   90.00
_cell.angle_beta   90.00
_cell.angle_gamma   90.00
#
_symmetry.space_group_name_H-M   'P 1'
#
loop_
_entity.id
_entity.type
_entity.pdbx_description
1 polymer ?
#
loop_
_entity_poly.entity_id
_entity_poly.type
_entity_poly.pdbx_seq_one_letter_code
_entity_poly.pdbx_strand_id
1 'polypeptide(L)'
;MPAQDPNELSPQELVLHLKEAYGYTWKEMGERLGRSEKMVRKVAAGQSRGESYRQALTDLFNHGEVTHVPPRRRDKEGHIVPVRAKAGAQQRTVVPEDTGGTFTELPKRGRHTSTVTDLAEGGRQYHVEMPKTARAKGRKAAVEDLRQRLVTISRSQARQDKRIKLQAVYQVDGIGRVMDIGSKSGYHASDILNDVKKDYGGDMTAWLAAQSRERYTNLDVAVSPIVSVTMTVFTATRSKAERKQRDAAGTRRRRRR
;
A
#
# COMPACT_ATOMS: atom_id res chain seq x y z
N MET A 1 12.21 19.77 6.62
CA MET A 1 11.75 19.78 8.03
C MET A 1 12.92 19.39 8.90
N PRO A 2 13.24 20.12 9.98
CA PRO A 2 14.29 19.69 10.90
C PRO A 2 13.92 18.30 11.47
N ALA A 3 14.92 17.45 11.66
CA ALA A 3 14.75 16.13 12.27
C ALA A 3 14.31 16.32 13.73
N GLN A 4 13.00 16.26 13.99
CA GLN A 4 12.45 16.27 15.34
C GLN A 4 12.73 14.91 15.98
N ASP A 5 13.20 14.90 17.22
CA ASP A 5 13.34 13.65 17.98
C ASP A 5 11.94 13.07 18.24
N PRO A 6 11.63 11.85 17.75
CA PRO A 6 10.33 11.23 17.96
C PRO A 6 9.99 10.99 19.44
N ASN A 7 10.97 11.00 20.34
CA ASN A 7 10.74 10.84 21.78
C ASN A 7 10.17 12.10 22.43
N GLU A 8 10.40 13.28 21.84
CA GLU A 8 9.88 14.56 22.33
C GLU A 8 8.44 14.83 21.83
N LEU A 9 8.03 14.12 20.77
CA LEU A 9 6.69 14.24 20.20
C LEU A 9 5.67 13.42 21.01
N SER A 10 4.49 14.01 21.22
CA SER A 10 3.33 13.27 21.72
C SER A 10 2.85 12.24 20.68
N PRO A 11 2.13 11.18 21.09
CA PRO A 11 1.57 10.20 20.14
C PRO A 11 0.61 10.85 19.13
N GLN A 12 -0.04 11.96 19.51
CA GLN A 12 -0.85 12.75 18.61
C GLN A 12 0.00 13.43 17.53
N GLU A 13 1.09 14.09 17.91
CA GLU A 13 2.01 14.75 16.98
C GLU A 13 2.71 13.74 16.07
N LEU A 14 3.10 12.57 16.58
CA LEU A 14 3.64 11.49 15.76
C LEU A 14 2.65 11.06 14.67
N VAL A 15 1.37 10.85 15.01
CA VAL A 15 0.35 10.47 14.03
C VAL A 15 0.12 11.58 12.99
N LEU A 16 0.11 12.84 13.39
CA LEU A 16 -0.04 13.98 12.47
C LEU A 16 1.20 14.13 11.57
N HIS A 17 2.40 14.03 12.12
CA HIS A 17 3.64 14.06 11.36
C HIS A 17 3.72 12.93 10.34
N LEU A 18 3.43 11.68 10.76
CA LEU A 18 3.41 10.52 9.85
C LEU A 18 2.38 10.70 8.72
N LYS A 19 1.26 11.35 9.02
CA LYS A 19 0.26 11.69 8.02
C LYS A 19 0.74 12.76 7.04
N GLU A 20 1.43 13.78 7.52
CA GLU A 20 1.88 14.92 6.72
C GLU A 20 3.13 14.57 5.89
N ALA A 21 4.16 14.00 6.52
CA ALA A 21 5.43 13.66 5.90
C ALA A 21 5.29 12.51 4.89
N TYR A 22 4.58 11.44 5.25
CA TYR A 22 4.46 10.22 4.43
C TYR A 22 3.09 10.07 3.75
N GLY A 23 2.19 11.03 3.95
CA GLY A 23 0.88 11.03 3.29
C GLY A 23 -0.04 9.87 3.72
N TYR A 24 0.16 9.27 4.90
CA TYR A 24 -0.61 8.10 5.31
C TYR A 24 -2.11 8.39 5.43
N THR A 25 -2.91 7.47 4.90
CA THR A 25 -4.34 7.40 5.21
C THR A 25 -4.55 6.82 6.60
N TRP A 26 -5.70 7.12 7.21
CA TRP A 26 -6.08 6.55 8.51
C TRP A 26 -6.15 5.03 8.48
N LYS A 27 -6.54 4.48 7.32
CA LYS A 27 -6.60 3.04 7.09
C LYS A 27 -5.21 2.42 7.08
N GLU A 28 -4.26 2.99 6.33
CA GLU A 28 -2.90 2.46 6.23
C GLU A 28 -2.15 2.53 7.56
N MET A 29 -2.29 3.63 8.31
CA MET A 29 -1.76 3.69 9.67
C MET A 29 -2.39 2.62 10.56
N GLY A 30 -3.70 2.40 10.45
CA GLY A 30 -4.36 1.32 11.17
C GLY A 30 -3.78 -0.06 10.83
N GLU A 31 -3.65 -0.37 9.54
CA GLU A 31 -3.09 -1.63 9.06
C GLU A 31 -1.66 -1.86 9.55
N ARG A 32 -0.78 -0.84 9.45
CA ARG A 32 0.61 -0.92 9.91
C ARG A 32 0.73 -1.10 11.42
N LEU A 33 -0.14 -0.44 12.19
CA LEU A 33 -0.19 -0.59 13.64
C LEU A 33 -0.94 -1.85 14.10
N GLY A 34 -1.56 -2.61 13.19
CA GLY A 34 -2.45 -3.73 13.55
C GLY A 34 -3.70 -3.29 14.33
N ARG A 35 -4.25 -2.11 14.02
CA ARG A 35 -5.36 -1.45 14.73
C ARG A 35 -6.39 -0.85 13.77
N SER A 36 -7.56 -0.47 14.31
CA SER A 36 -8.63 0.12 13.48
C SER A 36 -8.33 1.56 13.08
N GLU A 37 -8.74 1.97 11.88
CA GLU A 37 -8.62 3.37 11.44
C GLU A 37 -9.32 4.37 12.37
N LYS A 38 -10.41 3.94 13.01
CA LYS A 38 -11.19 4.76 13.95
C LYS A 38 -10.36 5.08 15.20
N MET A 39 -9.54 4.13 15.66
CA MET A 39 -8.66 4.34 16.80
C MET A 39 -7.60 5.38 16.45
N VAL A 40 -6.94 5.25 15.30
CA VAL A 40 -5.91 6.20 14.85
C VAL A 40 -6.49 7.63 14.76
N ARG A 41 -7.72 7.77 14.24
CA ARG A 41 -8.41 9.07 14.21
C ARG A 41 -8.66 9.66 15.60
N LYS A 42 -8.96 8.83 16.61
CA LYS A 42 -9.15 9.31 18.00
C LYS A 42 -7.86 9.82 18.61
N VAL A 43 -6.73 9.16 18.34
CA VAL A 43 -5.41 9.63 18.80
C VAL A 43 -5.06 10.95 18.12
N ALA A 44 -5.23 11.04 16.80
CA ALA A 44 -5.01 12.29 16.06
C ALA A 44 -5.89 13.46 16.56
N ALA A 45 -7.11 13.17 17.01
CA ALA A 45 -8.05 14.16 17.54
C ALA A 45 -7.83 14.49 19.03
N GLY A 46 -6.81 13.94 19.69
CA GLY A 46 -6.56 14.14 21.13
C GLY A 46 -7.58 13.46 22.06
N GLN A 47 -8.52 12.68 21.51
CA GLN A 47 -9.56 11.98 22.27
C GLN A 47 -9.03 10.73 22.99
N SER A 48 -7.83 10.28 22.63
CA SER A 48 -7.12 9.19 23.28
C SER A 48 -5.65 9.57 23.41
N ARG A 49 -5.07 9.34 24.59
CA ARG A 49 -3.65 9.63 24.86
C ARG A 49 -2.68 8.91 23.90
N GLY A 50 -3.07 7.73 23.40
CA GLY A 50 -2.28 7.00 22.40
C GLY A 50 -0.95 6.40 22.87
N GLU A 51 -0.59 6.52 24.15
CA GLU A 51 0.72 6.09 24.69
C GLU A 51 1.06 4.62 24.43
N SER A 52 0.06 3.74 24.44
CA SER A 52 0.25 2.32 24.10
C SER A 52 0.78 2.09 22.67
N TYR A 53 0.71 3.10 21.80
CA TYR A 53 1.15 3.05 20.42
C TYR A 53 2.48 3.78 20.20
N ARG A 54 3.05 4.43 21.23
CA ARG A 54 4.25 5.27 21.09
C ARG A 54 5.38 4.52 20.40
N GLN A 55 5.77 3.35 20.91
CA GLN A 55 6.86 2.56 20.35
C GLN A 55 6.63 2.23 18.87
N ALA A 56 5.43 1.76 18.50
CA ALA A 56 5.11 1.45 17.11
C ALA A 56 5.05 2.70 16.20
N LEU A 57 4.61 3.84 16.73
CA LEU A 57 4.63 5.11 16.00
C LEU A 57 6.06 5.63 15.81
N THR A 58 6.92 5.44 16.81
CA THR A 58 8.35 5.75 16.75
C THR A 58 9.07 4.83 15.77
N ASP A 59 8.79 3.53 15.77
CA ASP A 59 9.33 2.59 14.77
C ASP A 59 8.94 3.04 13.35
N LEU A 60 7.67 3.38 13.16
CA LEU A 60 7.16 3.86 11.88
C LEU A 60 7.77 5.21 11.47
N PHE A 61 8.11 6.07 12.43
CA PHE A 61 8.77 7.35 12.19
C PHE A 61 10.25 7.18 11.81
N ASN A 62 10.98 6.32 12.55
CA ASN A 62 12.41 6.14 12.37
C ASN A 62 12.76 5.21 11.19
N HIS A 63 11.99 4.14 11.03
CA HIS A 63 12.33 3.02 10.14
C HIS A 63 11.33 2.86 9.00
N GLY A 64 10.19 3.56 9.02
CA GLY A 64 9.13 3.39 8.03
C GLY A 64 8.36 2.07 8.17
N GLU A 65 8.72 1.22 9.13
CA GLU A 65 8.07 -0.05 9.42
C GLU A 65 7.84 -0.22 10.93
N VAL A 66 6.81 -0.99 11.28
CA VAL A 66 6.50 -1.30 12.68
C VAL A 66 7.17 -2.61 13.04
N THR A 67 8.24 -2.56 13.83
CA THR A 67 8.92 -3.76 14.34
C THR A 67 8.27 -4.26 15.63
N HIS A 68 7.68 -3.36 16.41
CA HIS A 68 6.95 -3.68 17.64
C HIS A 68 5.45 -3.44 17.46
N VAL A 69 4.67 -4.53 17.37
CA VAL A 69 3.21 -4.38 17.32
C VAL A 69 2.69 -3.87 18.67
N PRO A 70 1.85 -2.82 18.69
CA PRO A 70 1.32 -2.26 19.92
C PRO A 70 0.63 -3.36 20.76
N PRO A 71 0.86 -3.41 22.08
CA PRO A 71 0.15 -4.34 22.95
C PRO A 71 -1.35 -4.07 22.93
N ARG A 72 -2.17 -5.09 23.22
CA ARG A 72 -3.59 -4.86 23.46
C ARG A 72 -3.79 -4.17 24.81
N ARG A 73 -4.88 -3.40 24.91
CA ARG A 73 -5.25 -2.75 26.18
C ARG A 73 -5.52 -3.82 27.24
N ARG A 74 -4.90 -3.66 28.40
CA ARG A 74 -5.10 -4.49 29.59
C ARG A 74 -5.92 -3.75 30.65
N ASP A 75 -6.60 -4.51 31.51
CA ASP A 75 -7.22 -4.00 32.73
C ASP A 75 -6.17 -3.77 33.83
N LYS A 76 -6.61 -3.39 35.04
CA LYS A 76 -5.69 -3.09 36.16
C LYS A 76 -5.01 -4.37 36.67
N GLU A 77 -5.68 -5.50 36.47
CA GLU A 77 -5.28 -6.85 36.85
C GLU A 77 -4.37 -7.49 35.80
N GLY A 78 -4.15 -6.83 34.65
CA GLY A 78 -3.25 -7.26 33.59
C GLY A 78 -3.90 -8.15 32.53
N HIS A 79 -5.20 -8.43 32.58
CA HIS A 79 -5.91 -9.21 31.57
C HIS A 79 -6.28 -8.36 30.35
N ILE A 80 -6.40 -9.00 29.18
CA ILE A 80 -6.80 -8.32 27.94
C ILE A 80 -8.27 -7.91 28.04
N VAL A 81 -8.55 -6.63 27.79
CA VAL A 81 -9.91 -6.11 27.85
C VAL A 81 -10.78 -6.77 26.77
N PRO A 82 -11.91 -7.40 27.14
CA PRO A 82 -12.80 -8.04 26.18
C PRO A 82 -13.50 -7.03 25.27
N VAL A 83 -13.70 -7.42 24.01
CA VAL A 83 -14.50 -6.66 23.05
C VAL A 83 -15.96 -7.04 23.26
N ARG A 84 -16.69 -6.14 23.91
CA ARG A 84 -18.12 -6.32 24.21
C ARG A 84 -18.94 -6.36 22.93
N ALA A 85 -19.77 -7.38 22.79
CA ALA A 85 -20.77 -7.43 21.75
C ALA A 85 -21.81 -6.32 21.95
N LYS A 86 -22.49 -5.91 20.86
CA LYS A 86 -23.59 -4.96 20.94
C LYS A 86 -24.75 -5.58 21.73
N ALA A 87 -25.47 -4.77 22.50
CA ALA A 87 -26.64 -5.24 23.24
C ALA A 87 -27.65 -5.92 22.29
N GLY A 88 -28.06 -7.16 22.63
CA GLY A 88 -28.95 -7.99 21.82
C GLY A 88 -28.29 -8.73 20.65
N ALA A 89 -26.98 -8.63 20.46
CA ALA A 89 -26.29 -9.40 19.42
C ALA A 89 -26.21 -10.89 19.79
N GLN A 90 -26.46 -11.78 18.83
CA GLN A 90 -26.25 -13.23 19.00
C GLN A 90 -24.78 -13.60 19.21
N GLN A 91 -23.86 -12.75 18.75
CA GLN A 91 -22.42 -12.95 18.92
C GLN A 91 -22.01 -12.65 20.36
N ARG A 92 -21.27 -13.57 20.99
CA ARG A 92 -20.76 -13.40 22.36
C ARG A 92 -19.63 -12.36 22.40
N THR A 93 -19.47 -11.71 23.55
CA THR A 93 -18.28 -10.91 23.89
C THR A 93 -17.03 -11.78 23.76
N VAL A 94 -16.02 -11.29 23.04
CA VAL A 94 -14.79 -12.05 22.75
C VAL A 94 -13.59 -11.39 23.42
N VAL A 95 -12.76 -12.18 24.11
CA VAL A 95 -11.41 -11.77 24.51
C VAL A 95 -10.47 -12.04 23.33
N PRO A 96 -9.90 -11.02 22.67
CA PRO A 96 -8.99 -11.24 21.55
C PRO A 96 -7.64 -11.79 22.02
N GLU A 97 -6.96 -12.56 21.18
CA GLU A 97 -5.56 -12.95 21.40
C GLU A 97 -4.64 -11.72 21.44
N ASP A 98 -3.65 -11.72 22.34
CA ASP A 98 -2.67 -10.63 22.40
C ASP A 98 -1.83 -10.63 21.13
N THR A 99 -1.62 -9.45 20.58
CA THR A 99 -0.78 -9.24 19.39
C THR A 99 0.59 -8.68 19.73
N GLY A 100 0.93 -8.57 21.02
CA GLY A 100 2.23 -8.09 21.48
C GLY A 100 3.35 -9.11 21.24
N GLY A 101 4.46 -8.63 20.65
CA GLY A 101 5.67 -9.40 20.37
C GLY A 101 6.48 -8.82 19.20
N THR A 102 7.77 -9.14 19.14
CA THR A 102 8.63 -8.92 17.98
C THR A 102 8.43 -10.08 16.99
N PHE A 103 8.10 -9.77 15.73
CA PHE A 103 8.04 -10.79 14.69
C PHE A 103 9.44 -11.08 14.15
N THR A 104 9.86 -12.34 14.15
CA THR A 104 10.99 -12.80 13.34
C THR A 104 10.44 -13.41 12.06
N GLU A 105 10.88 -12.90 10.91
CA GLU A 105 10.48 -13.46 9.62
C GLU A 105 11.08 -14.86 9.44
N LEU A 106 10.21 -15.86 9.26
CA LEU A 106 10.59 -17.19 8.78
C LEU A 106 10.37 -17.23 7.26
N PRO A 107 11.37 -17.57 6.44
CA PRO A 107 11.22 -17.62 4.99
C PRO A 107 10.25 -18.76 4.61
N LYS A 108 9.02 -18.40 4.23
CA LYS A 108 7.99 -19.36 3.81
C LYS A 108 8.05 -19.58 2.29
N ARG A 109 8.56 -20.74 1.87
CA ARG A 109 8.65 -21.17 0.46
C ARG A 109 7.30 -21.01 -0.26
N GLY A 110 7.32 -20.40 -1.45
CA GLY A 110 6.15 -20.28 -2.32
C GLY A 110 5.16 -19.15 -1.99
N ARG A 111 5.48 -18.27 -1.03
CA ARG A 111 4.75 -17.00 -0.82
C ARG A 111 5.29 -15.91 -1.75
N HIS A 112 4.47 -14.88 -1.97
CA HIS A 112 4.92 -13.63 -2.55
C HIS A 112 5.47 -12.75 -1.43
N THR A 113 6.47 -11.94 -1.75
CA THR A 113 7.00 -10.92 -0.83
C THR A 113 6.43 -9.59 -1.27
N SER A 114 6.05 -8.74 -0.32
CA SER A 114 5.80 -7.34 -0.66
C SER A 114 6.37 -6.38 0.37
N THR A 115 7.15 -5.44 -0.14
CA THR A 115 7.83 -4.41 0.64
C THR A 115 7.28 -3.05 0.23
N VAL A 116 7.14 -2.16 1.19
CA VAL A 116 6.76 -0.77 0.96
C VAL A 116 7.89 0.11 1.46
N THR A 117 8.37 1.00 0.61
CA THR A 117 9.30 2.05 0.99
C THR A 117 8.57 3.37 0.89
N ASP A 118 8.45 4.07 2.02
CA ASP A 118 7.84 5.38 2.07
C ASP A 118 8.89 6.44 1.74
N LEU A 119 8.57 7.28 0.76
CA LEU A 119 9.45 8.35 0.29
C LEU A 119 8.96 9.68 0.84
N ALA A 120 9.83 10.70 0.81
CA ALA A 120 9.46 12.06 1.17
C ALA A 120 8.25 12.56 0.33
N GLU A 121 7.53 13.54 0.87
CA GLU A 121 6.38 14.21 0.22
C GLU A 121 5.20 13.27 -0.11
N GLY A 122 5.07 12.17 0.64
CA GLY A 122 4.01 11.18 0.45
C GLY A 122 4.11 10.38 -0.86
N GLY A 123 5.31 10.29 -1.42
CA GLY A 123 5.68 9.29 -2.43
C GLY A 123 5.83 7.91 -1.80
N ARG A 124 5.61 6.85 -2.58
CA ARG A 124 5.76 5.47 -2.09
C ARG A 124 6.28 4.56 -3.17
N GLN A 125 7.12 3.61 -2.80
CA GLN A 125 7.56 2.56 -3.68
C GLN A 125 7.07 1.22 -3.14
N TYR A 126 6.29 0.53 -3.95
CA TYR A 126 5.78 -0.80 -3.65
C TYR A 126 6.57 -1.81 -4.43
N HIS A 127 7.25 -2.73 -3.77
CA HIS A 127 7.91 -3.85 -4.41
C HIS A 127 7.12 -5.12 -4.12
N VAL A 128 6.75 -5.86 -5.17
CA VAL A 128 6.05 -7.15 -5.05
C VAL A 128 6.83 -8.19 -5.82
N GLU A 129 7.34 -9.20 -5.12
CA GLU A 129 7.98 -10.37 -5.72
C GLU A 129 7.00 -11.52 -5.75
N MET A 130 6.91 -12.21 -6.89
CA MET A 130 5.97 -13.30 -7.10
C MET A 130 6.68 -14.60 -7.52
N PRO A 131 6.18 -15.76 -7.05
CA PRO A 131 6.73 -17.05 -7.48
C PRO A 131 6.65 -17.25 -9.00
N LYS A 132 7.68 -17.88 -9.57
CA LYS A 132 7.80 -18.19 -11.01
C LYS A 132 6.62 -19.01 -11.53
N THR A 133 6.16 -19.98 -10.74
CA THR A 133 5.11 -20.92 -11.14
C THR A 133 3.75 -20.23 -11.25
N ALA A 134 3.16 -20.25 -12.45
CA ALA A 134 1.86 -19.62 -12.73
C ALA A 134 0.73 -20.08 -11.79
N ARG A 135 0.75 -21.37 -11.39
CA ARG A 135 -0.27 -21.98 -10.52
C ARG A 135 -0.02 -21.78 -9.02
N ALA A 136 1.10 -21.18 -8.61
CA ALA A 136 1.40 -20.99 -7.20
C ALA A 136 0.36 -20.10 -6.51
N LYS A 137 -0.12 -20.51 -5.33
CA LYS A 137 -1.04 -19.69 -4.52
C LYS A 137 -0.45 -18.30 -4.21
N GLY A 138 0.87 -18.22 -4.02
CA GLY A 138 1.59 -16.96 -3.84
C GLY A 138 1.43 -15.99 -5.01
N ARG A 139 1.34 -16.48 -6.26
CA ARG A 139 1.19 -15.63 -7.45
C ARG A 139 -0.19 -14.96 -7.51
N LYS A 140 -1.26 -15.71 -7.26
CA LYS A 140 -2.63 -15.14 -7.16
C LYS A 140 -2.70 -14.07 -6.08
N ALA A 141 -2.07 -14.34 -4.93
CA ALA A 141 -2.01 -13.38 -3.83
C ALA A 141 -1.20 -12.12 -4.20
N ALA A 142 -0.10 -12.25 -4.94
CA ALA A 142 0.68 -11.11 -5.45
C ALA A 142 -0.12 -10.23 -6.42
N VAL A 143 -0.87 -10.84 -7.34
CA VAL A 143 -1.72 -10.09 -8.29
C VAL A 143 -2.81 -9.32 -7.54
N GLU A 144 -3.43 -9.95 -6.55
CA GLU A 144 -4.43 -9.29 -5.70
C GLU A 144 -3.82 -8.16 -4.85
N ASP A 145 -2.60 -8.35 -4.31
CA ASP A 145 -1.88 -7.31 -3.57
C ASP A 145 -1.58 -6.09 -4.44
N LEU A 146 -1.04 -6.29 -5.65
CA LEU A 146 -0.83 -5.23 -6.64
C LEU A 146 -2.14 -4.47 -6.95
N ARG A 147 -3.24 -5.20 -7.15
CA ARG A 147 -4.55 -4.62 -7.40
C ARG A 147 -5.05 -3.80 -6.21
N GLN A 148 -4.91 -4.31 -4.98
CA GLN A 148 -5.31 -3.59 -3.77
C GLN A 148 -4.49 -2.31 -3.55
N ARG A 149 -3.18 -2.35 -3.80
CA ARG A 149 -2.30 -1.16 -3.77
C ARG A 149 -2.80 -0.11 -4.74
N LEU A 150 -3.10 -0.52 -5.98
CA LEU A 150 -3.64 0.39 -7.00
C LEU A 150 -4.98 1.02 -6.59
N VAL A 151 -5.89 0.25 -5.99
CA VAL A 151 -7.16 0.76 -5.44
C VAL A 151 -6.91 1.81 -4.36
N THR A 152 -6.00 1.52 -3.43
CA THR A 152 -5.67 2.43 -2.32
C THR A 152 -5.05 3.73 -2.84
N ILE A 153 -4.11 3.66 -3.78
CA ILE A 153 -3.52 4.84 -4.43
C ILE A 153 -4.59 5.63 -5.20
N SER A 154 -5.48 4.94 -5.92
CA SER A 154 -6.55 5.61 -6.68
C SER A 154 -7.54 6.34 -5.77
N ARG A 155 -7.81 5.82 -4.57
CA ARG A 155 -8.65 6.50 -3.56
C ARG A 155 -7.98 7.77 -3.03
N SER A 156 -6.66 7.78 -2.88
CA SER A 156 -5.93 8.97 -2.45
C SER A 156 -5.76 10.01 -3.56
N GLN A 157 -5.93 9.62 -4.84
CA GLN A 157 -5.84 10.51 -6.00
C GLN A 157 -6.85 11.67 -5.98
N ALA A 158 -7.98 11.53 -5.29
CA ALA A 158 -8.96 12.61 -5.16
C ALA A 158 -8.39 13.87 -4.47
N ARG A 159 -7.43 13.68 -3.55
CA ARG A 159 -6.83 14.76 -2.75
C ARG A 159 -5.58 15.35 -3.40
N GLN A 160 -4.78 14.52 -4.06
CA GLN A 160 -3.51 14.87 -4.68
C GLN A 160 -3.38 14.10 -5.99
N ASP A 161 -2.86 14.69 -7.06
CA ASP A 161 -2.76 13.99 -8.36
C ASP A 161 -1.68 12.90 -8.32
N LYS A 162 -2.06 11.69 -7.90
CA LYS A 162 -1.16 10.54 -7.78
C LYS A 162 -0.88 9.92 -9.14
N ARG A 163 0.40 9.85 -9.49
CA ARG A 163 0.93 9.20 -10.68
C ARG A 163 1.81 8.02 -10.30
N ILE A 164 1.82 7.01 -11.16
CA ILE A 164 2.53 5.75 -10.94
C ILE A 164 3.49 5.50 -12.10
N LYS A 165 4.76 5.26 -11.77
CA LYS A 165 5.75 4.59 -12.62
C LYS A 165 5.80 3.13 -12.20
N LEU A 166 5.81 2.24 -13.17
CA LEU A 166 5.83 0.80 -12.94
C LEU A 166 7.12 0.24 -13.54
N GLN A 167 7.76 -0.67 -12.83
CA GLN A 167 8.87 -1.45 -13.35
C GLN A 167 8.52 -2.92 -13.15
N ALA A 168 8.48 -3.70 -14.22
CA ALA A 168 8.20 -5.13 -14.17
C ALA A 168 9.45 -5.91 -14.58
N VAL A 169 9.80 -6.94 -13.83
CA VAL A 169 10.88 -7.86 -14.17
C VAL A 169 10.27 -9.16 -14.69
N TYR A 170 10.62 -9.50 -15.93
CA TYR A 170 10.25 -10.74 -16.59
C TYR A 170 11.42 -11.70 -16.54
N GLN A 171 11.17 -12.99 -16.31
CA GLN A 171 12.21 -13.99 -16.43
C GLN A 171 12.26 -14.52 -17.86
N VAL A 172 13.40 -14.36 -18.54
CA VAL A 172 13.68 -14.89 -19.88
C VAL A 172 14.95 -15.71 -19.78
N ASP A 173 14.91 -17.00 -20.11
CA ASP A 173 16.08 -17.90 -20.12
C ASP A 173 16.90 -17.91 -18.81
N GLY A 174 16.22 -17.77 -17.67
CA GLY A 174 16.87 -17.72 -16.35
C GLY A 174 17.38 -16.35 -15.93
N ILE A 175 17.36 -15.35 -16.82
CA ILE A 175 17.81 -13.97 -16.59
C ILE A 175 16.58 -13.05 -16.39
N GLY A 176 16.69 -12.08 -15.48
CA GLY A 176 15.67 -11.06 -15.26
C GLY A 176 15.80 -9.92 -16.27
N ARG A 177 14.77 -9.71 -17.09
CA ARG A 177 14.64 -8.56 -17.99
C ARG A 177 13.73 -7.50 -17.36
N VAL A 178 14.28 -6.30 -17.16
CA VAL A 178 13.57 -5.16 -16.58
C VAL A 178 12.79 -4.39 -17.65
N MET A 179 11.57 -3.98 -17.34
CA MET A 179 10.74 -3.16 -18.21
C MET A 179 10.12 -2.00 -17.44
N ASP A 180 10.42 -0.78 -17.89
CA ASP A 180 9.85 0.44 -17.34
C ASP A 180 8.59 0.89 -18.09
N ILE A 181 7.52 1.07 -17.34
CA ILE A 181 6.18 1.44 -17.78
C ILE A 181 5.84 2.79 -17.15
N GLY A 182 5.54 3.79 -18.01
CA GLY A 182 5.27 5.16 -17.55
C GLY A 182 6.53 6.00 -17.33
N SER A 183 7.66 5.65 -17.94
CA SER A 183 8.97 6.31 -17.78
C SER A 183 8.97 7.85 -17.92
N LYS A 184 8.13 8.42 -18.78
CA LYS A 184 8.06 9.90 -19.00
C LYS A 184 7.47 10.64 -17.81
N SER A 185 6.19 10.44 -17.51
CA SER A 185 5.48 11.20 -16.48
C SER A 185 4.66 10.31 -15.52
N GLY A 186 4.78 8.99 -15.59
CA GLY A 186 3.87 8.05 -14.95
C GLY A 186 2.45 8.12 -15.51
N TYR A 187 1.63 7.13 -15.15
CA TYR A 187 0.19 7.09 -15.45
C TYR A 187 -0.62 7.52 -14.24
N HIS A 188 -1.83 8.03 -14.44
CA HIS A 188 -2.75 8.23 -13.31
C HIS A 188 -3.17 6.87 -12.74
N ALA A 189 -3.20 6.77 -11.42
CA ALA A 189 -3.57 5.53 -10.75
C ALA A 189 -4.99 5.06 -11.15
N SER A 190 -5.94 5.99 -11.22
CA SER A 190 -7.33 5.73 -11.62
C SER A 190 -7.48 5.26 -13.06
N ASP A 191 -6.63 5.72 -13.99
CA ASP A 191 -6.65 5.28 -15.39
C ASP A 191 -6.19 3.81 -15.46
N ILE A 192 -5.05 3.47 -14.83
CA ILE A 192 -4.58 2.08 -14.75
C ILE A 192 -5.67 1.20 -14.11
N LEU A 193 -6.27 1.64 -13.00
CA LEU A 193 -7.29 0.86 -12.31
C LEU A 193 -8.53 0.61 -13.17
N ASN A 194 -8.96 1.63 -13.92
CA ASN A 194 -10.09 1.52 -14.82
C ASN A 194 -9.80 0.55 -15.97
N ASP A 195 -8.61 0.62 -16.57
CA ASP A 195 -8.21 -0.28 -17.66
C ASP A 195 -8.09 -1.73 -17.15
N VAL A 196 -7.41 -1.94 -16.01
CA VAL A 196 -7.31 -3.26 -15.37
C VAL A 196 -8.69 -3.86 -15.11
N LYS A 197 -9.65 -3.04 -14.63
CA LYS A 197 -11.02 -3.51 -14.35
C LYS A 197 -11.83 -3.80 -15.61
N LYS A 198 -11.80 -2.91 -16.60
CA LYS A 198 -12.67 -2.99 -17.80
C LYS A 198 -12.14 -3.93 -18.86
N ASP A 199 -10.84 -3.89 -19.11
CA ASP A 199 -10.22 -4.54 -20.27
C ASP A 199 -9.54 -5.86 -19.88
N TYR A 200 -9.19 -6.05 -18.59
CA TYR A 200 -8.41 -7.20 -18.11
C TYR A 200 -9.05 -7.95 -16.92
N GLY A 201 -10.33 -7.70 -16.62
CA GLY A 201 -11.08 -8.45 -15.60
C GLY A 201 -10.52 -8.34 -14.17
N GLY A 202 -9.70 -7.33 -13.87
CA GLY A 202 -9.03 -7.17 -12.59
C GLY A 202 -7.61 -7.76 -12.53
N ASP A 203 -7.13 -8.41 -13.59
CA ASP A 203 -5.78 -8.98 -13.64
C ASP A 203 -4.74 -7.93 -14.05
N MET A 204 -3.98 -7.45 -13.06
CA MET A 204 -2.94 -6.46 -13.28
C MET A 204 -1.74 -7.02 -14.07
N THR A 205 -1.45 -8.32 -13.97
CA THR A 205 -0.35 -8.92 -14.76
C THR A 205 -0.72 -9.07 -16.23
N ALA A 206 -1.99 -9.35 -16.54
CA ALA A 206 -2.49 -9.32 -17.90
C ALA A 206 -2.42 -7.92 -18.52
N TRP A 207 -2.76 -6.87 -17.74
CA TRP A 207 -2.59 -5.48 -18.18
C TRP A 207 -1.11 -5.14 -18.44
N LEU A 208 -0.20 -5.52 -17.52
CA LEU A 208 1.26 -5.32 -17.70
C LEU A 208 1.78 -6.02 -18.97
N ALA A 209 1.29 -7.23 -19.25
CA ALA A 209 1.62 -7.98 -20.46
C ALA A 209 1.07 -7.32 -21.74
N ALA A 210 -0.10 -6.70 -21.69
CA ALA A 210 -0.61 -5.97 -22.85
C ALA A 210 0.22 -4.70 -23.11
N GLN A 211 0.65 -4.01 -22.05
CA GLN A 211 1.56 -2.87 -22.16
C GLN A 211 2.94 -3.27 -22.71
N SER A 212 3.39 -4.52 -22.48
CA SER A 212 4.65 -5.02 -23.05
C SER A 212 4.52 -5.33 -24.54
N ARG A 213 3.40 -5.91 -25.00
CA ARG A 213 3.17 -6.22 -26.42
C ARG A 213 3.17 -4.99 -27.32
N GLU A 214 2.72 -3.85 -26.82
CA GLU A 214 2.80 -2.56 -27.53
C GLU A 214 4.25 -2.06 -27.73
N ARG A 215 5.21 -2.54 -26.93
CA ARG A 215 6.64 -2.11 -26.98
C ARG A 215 7.61 -3.17 -27.46
N TYR A 216 7.29 -4.44 -27.23
CA TYR A 216 8.10 -5.60 -27.58
C TYR A 216 7.16 -6.69 -28.11
N THR A 217 7.21 -6.94 -29.42
CA THR A 217 6.37 -7.94 -30.11
C THR A 217 6.61 -9.38 -29.65
N ASN A 218 7.71 -9.64 -28.93
CA ASN A 218 8.23 -10.99 -28.69
C ASN A 218 8.11 -11.45 -27.23
N LEU A 219 7.37 -10.74 -26.36
CA LEU A 219 7.24 -11.10 -24.95
C LEU A 219 5.95 -11.87 -24.67
N ASP A 220 6.04 -13.20 -24.58
CA ASP A 220 4.95 -14.04 -24.10
C ASP A 220 5.08 -14.26 -22.59
N VAL A 221 4.14 -13.74 -21.80
CA VAL A 221 4.10 -13.90 -20.34
C VAL A 221 3.81 -15.32 -19.87
N ALA A 222 3.32 -16.20 -20.75
CA ALA A 222 3.19 -17.63 -20.44
C ALA A 222 4.56 -18.33 -20.42
N VAL A 223 5.49 -17.90 -21.28
CA VAL A 223 6.86 -18.43 -21.41
C VAL A 223 7.83 -17.66 -20.52
N SER A 224 7.65 -16.34 -20.41
CA SER A 224 8.48 -15.42 -19.64
C SER A 224 7.67 -14.76 -18.53
N PRO A 225 7.48 -15.43 -17.39
CA PRO A 225 6.61 -14.93 -16.34
C PRO A 225 7.19 -13.66 -15.72
N ILE A 226 6.30 -12.72 -15.37
CA ILE A 226 6.64 -11.63 -14.45
C ILE A 226 7.02 -12.27 -13.10
N VAL A 227 8.14 -11.85 -12.53
CA VAL A 227 8.68 -12.33 -11.24
C VAL A 227 8.75 -11.24 -10.19
N SER A 228 8.81 -9.97 -10.58
CA SER A 228 8.62 -8.85 -9.66
C SER A 228 8.02 -7.63 -10.35
N VAL A 229 7.31 -6.82 -9.57
CA VAL A 229 6.76 -5.53 -9.99
C VAL A 229 7.07 -4.49 -8.92
N THR A 230 7.68 -3.40 -9.34
CA THR A 230 7.91 -2.20 -8.53
C THR A 230 6.95 -1.10 -8.99
N MET A 231 6.11 -0.58 -8.10
CA MET A 231 5.24 0.57 -8.34
C MET A 231 5.75 1.79 -7.57
N THR A 232 6.26 2.79 -8.28
CA THR A 232 6.68 4.07 -7.70
C THR A 232 5.58 5.11 -7.87
N VAL A 233 5.03 5.54 -6.75
CA VAL A 233 3.95 6.52 -6.63
C VAL A 233 4.54 7.87 -6.26
N PHE A 234 4.13 8.90 -6.98
CA PHE A 234 4.50 10.28 -6.72
C PHE A 234 3.31 11.20 -6.97
N THR A 235 3.36 12.38 -6.38
CA THR A 235 2.36 13.42 -6.60
C THR A 235 2.80 14.29 -7.79
N ALA A 236 1.93 14.50 -8.77
CA ALA A 236 2.20 15.47 -9.82
C ALA A 236 2.06 16.89 -9.27
N THR A 237 3.03 17.76 -9.54
CA THR A 237 3.05 19.17 -9.10
C THR A 237 2.07 20.09 -9.86
N ARG A 238 1.09 19.53 -10.58
CA ARG A 238 0.17 20.32 -11.42
C ARG A 238 -1.03 20.84 -10.62
N SER A 239 -1.55 21.99 -11.04
CA SER A 239 -2.68 22.61 -10.37
C SER A 239 -3.99 21.86 -10.66
N LYS A 240 -4.94 21.90 -9.71
CA LYS A 240 -6.29 21.32 -9.86
C LYS A 240 -7.06 21.87 -11.07
N ALA A 241 -6.74 23.09 -11.51
CA ALA A 241 -7.34 23.75 -12.67
C ALA A 241 -6.88 23.13 -13.98
N GLU A 242 -5.57 22.90 -14.14
CA GLU A 242 -4.99 22.22 -15.31
C GLU A 242 -5.52 20.79 -15.46
N ARG A 243 -5.77 20.10 -14.33
CA ARG A 243 -6.42 18.78 -14.31
C ARG A 243 -7.83 18.82 -14.92
N LYS A 244 -8.68 19.73 -14.43
CA LYS A 244 -10.07 19.86 -14.90
C LYS A 244 -10.13 20.23 -16.39
N GLN A 245 -9.23 21.09 -16.86
CA GLN A 245 -9.17 21.47 -18.28
C GLN A 245 -8.83 20.28 -19.18
N ARG A 246 -7.88 19.41 -18.79
CA ARG A 246 -7.53 18.23 -19.60
C ARG A 246 -8.56 17.10 -19.54
N ASP A 247 -9.20 16.92 -18.38
CA ASP A 247 -10.36 16.03 -18.22
C ASP A 247 -11.52 16.48 -19.11
N ALA A 248 -11.79 17.79 -19.16
CA ALA A 248 -12.79 18.40 -20.04
C ALA A 248 -12.39 18.33 -21.52
N ALA A 249 -11.09 18.45 -21.84
CA ALA A 249 -10.57 18.31 -23.20
C ALA A 249 -10.60 16.86 -23.74
N GLY A 250 -11.19 15.91 -23.01
CA GLY A 250 -11.41 14.54 -23.51
C GLY A 250 -10.11 13.75 -23.73
N THR A 251 -8.98 14.20 -23.19
CA THR A 251 -7.67 13.54 -23.35
C THR A 251 -7.51 12.28 -22.49
N ARG A 252 -8.57 11.83 -21.80
CA ARG A 252 -8.69 10.42 -21.42
C ARG A 252 -8.57 9.62 -22.70
N ARG A 253 -7.47 8.87 -22.86
CA ARG A 253 -7.25 7.95 -23.97
C ARG A 253 -8.44 6.98 -24.10
N ARG A 254 -9.50 7.40 -24.78
CA ARG A 254 -10.36 6.48 -25.51
C ARG A 254 -9.47 5.97 -26.64
N ARG A 255 -9.27 4.66 -26.66
CA ARG A 255 -8.60 3.92 -27.74
C ARG A 255 -8.84 4.64 -29.08
N ARG A 256 -7.78 5.18 -29.68
CA ARG A 256 -7.79 5.29 -31.14
C ARG A 256 -7.68 3.85 -31.63
N ARG A 257 -8.65 3.51 -32.48
CA ARG A 257 -8.89 2.20 -33.09
C ARG A 257 -7.62 1.45 -33.44
#